data_AF-B0D7Q5-F1
#
_entry.id   AF-B0D7Q5-F1
#
_cell.length_a   1.000
_cell.length_b   1.000
_cell.length_c   1.000
_cell.angle_alpha   90.00
_cell.angle_beta   90.00
_cell.angle_gamma   90.00
#
_symmetry.space_group_name_H-M   'P 1'
#
loop_
_entity.id
_entity.type
_entity.pdbx_description
1 polymer ?
#
loop_
_entity_poly.entity_id
_entity_poly.type
_entity_poly.pdbx_seq_one_letter_code
_entity_poly.pdbx_strand_id
1 'polypeptide(L)'
;MPTLRREALLDYQLPSTVQSLQGGWQLTCQSGTMVSTLFVIAATQLLAFFKNPNHFSTTQNNSEGALRALIIICYASLFFNASAAISSFILMDKLGELPFRAASKRQSILPSGGTITGNSEDLLKRYGVGKLWTVLVWHWFVSYMIGTISIITQVLLYVWLQESKEAQIVLSCIAGFSFLPLAVLFTP
;
A
#
# COMPACT_ATOMS: atom_id res chain seq x y z
N MET A 1 -19.28 16.74 -33.40
CA MET A 1 -18.48 17.32 -32.29
C MET A 1 -17.02 17.24 -32.70
N PRO A 2 -16.31 18.36 -32.90
CA PRO A 2 -14.90 18.34 -33.28
C PRO A 2 -14.07 17.79 -32.12
N THR A 3 -13.27 16.78 -32.42
CA THR A 3 -12.24 16.23 -31.54
C THR A 3 -11.20 17.33 -31.30
N LEU A 4 -11.32 18.07 -30.20
CA LEU A 4 -10.30 19.00 -29.75
C LEU A 4 -8.99 18.22 -29.56
N ARG A 5 -8.09 18.37 -30.53
CA ARG A 5 -6.72 17.86 -30.47
C ARG A 5 -6.07 18.45 -29.22
N ARG A 6 -5.64 17.60 -28.28
CA ARG A 6 -4.89 18.06 -27.10
C ARG A 6 -3.52 18.50 -27.57
N GLU A 7 -3.28 19.80 -27.57
CA GLU A 7 -1.97 20.39 -27.75
C GLU A 7 -1.30 20.45 -26.37
N ALA A 8 -0.09 19.90 -26.24
CA ALA A 8 0.69 19.94 -25.02
C ALA A 8 1.88 20.88 -25.22
N LEU A 9 2.07 21.82 -24.30
CA LEU A 9 3.24 22.70 -24.28
C LEU A 9 4.49 21.88 -23.97
N LEU A 10 5.45 21.85 -24.90
CA LEU A 10 6.67 21.05 -24.79
C LEU A 10 7.65 21.58 -23.73
N ASP A 11 7.59 22.87 -23.43
CA ASP A 11 8.43 23.59 -22.47
C ASP A 11 7.75 23.77 -21.10
N TYR A 12 6.58 23.17 -20.89
CA TYR A 12 5.83 23.31 -19.65
C TYR A 12 6.55 22.65 -18.46
N GLN A 13 6.65 23.40 -17.36
CA GLN A 13 7.12 22.89 -16.08
C GLN A 13 6.03 23.03 -15.00
N LEU A 14 5.94 22.02 -14.13
CA LEU A 14 5.08 22.10 -12.96
C LEU A 14 5.64 23.13 -11.97
N PRO A 15 4.78 23.88 -11.25
CA PRO A 15 5.24 24.71 -10.15
C PRO A 15 5.97 23.89 -9.09
N SER A 16 7.01 24.46 -8.48
CA SER A 16 7.90 23.78 -7.54
C SER A 16 7.18 23.03 -6.42
N THR A 17 6.12 23.61 -5.84
CA THR A 17 5.31 22.95 -4.81
C THR A 17 4.63 21.68 -5.35
N VAL A 18 4.09 21.72 -6.58
CA VAL A 18 3.42 20.58 -7.20
C VAL A 18 4.43 19.51 -7.57
N GLN A 19 5.60 19.92 -8.07
CA GLN A 19 6.71 19.00 -8.36
C GLN A 19 7.22 18.31 -7.08
N SER A 20 7.35 19.04 -5.98
CA SER A 20 7.72 18.47 -4.68
C SER A 20 6.68 17.48 -4.17
N LEU A 21 5.39 17.79 -4.30
CA LEU A 21 4.31 16.88 -3.92
C LEU A 21 4.28 15.62 -4.80
N GLN A 22 4.44 15.79 -6.11
CA GLN A 22 4.54 14.67 -7.06
C GLN A 22 5.70 13.75 -6.68
N GLY A 23 6.90 14.31 -6.45
CA GLY A 23 8.08 13.55 -6.05
C GLY A 23 7.90 12.83 -4.72
N GLY A 24 7.33 13.50 -3.71
CA GLY A 24 7.02 12.89 -2.42
C GLY A 24 6.06 11.70 -2.55
N TRP A 25 4.99 11.84 -3.33
CA TRP A 25 4.07 10.73 -3.59
C TRP A 25 4.70 9.61 -4.42
N GLN A 26 5.55 9.92 -5.39
CA GLN A 26 6.26 8.89 -6.17
C GLN A 26 7.18 8.05 -5.28
N LEU A 27 7.95 8.69 -4.39
CA LEU A 27 8.81 8.01 -3.42
C LEU A 27 8.00 7.12 -2.46
N THR A 28 6.86 7.63 -1.97
CA THR A 28 5.94 6.87 -1.13
C THR A 28 5.38 5.65 -1.85
N CYS A 29 4.88 5.81 -3.08
CA CYS A 29 4.38 4.72 -3.89
C CYS A 29 5.48 3.70 -4.22
N GLN A 30 6.70 4.15 -4.50
CA GLN A 30 7.84 3.27 -4.77
C GLN A 30 8.19 2.42 -3.56
N SER A 31 8.31 3.05 -2.40
CA SER A 31 8.58 2.36 -1.13
C SER A 31 7.44 1.39 -0.79
N GLY A 32 6.19 1.82 -0.96
CA GLY A 32 4.99 1.00 -0.76
C GLY A 32 4.98 -0.24 -1.65
N THR A 33 5.26 -0.09 -2.95
CA THR A 33 5.41 -1.21 -3.88
C THR A 33 6.46 -2.19 -3.39
N MET A 34 7.67 -1.72 -3.06
CA MET A 34 8.78 -2.57 -2.63
C MET A 34 8.39 -3.40 -1.40
N VAL A 35 7.84 -2.75 -0.37
CA VAL A 35 7.42 -3.43 0.87
C VAL A 35 6.29 -4.43 0.60
N SER A 36 5.27 -4.04 -0.17
CA SER A 36 4.18 -4.95 -0.54
C SER A 36 4.67 -6.16 -1.32
N THR A 37 5.63 -6.00 -2.23
CA THR A 37 6.24 -7.14 -2.95
C THR A 37 7.00 -8.06 -2.01
N LEU A 38 7.78 -7.52 -1.07
CA LEU A 38 8.47 -8.33 -0.05
C LEU A 38 7.47 -9.16 0.79
N PHE A 39 6.34 -8.54 1.14
CA PHE A 39 5.26 -9.19 1.85
C PHE A 39 4.58 -10.29 1.02
N VAL A 40 4.36 -10.11 -0.28
CA VAL A 40 3.87 -11.18 -1.17
C VAL A 40 4.85 -12.36 -1.21
N ILE A 41 6.16 -12.09 -1.28
CA ILE A 41 7.19 -13.14 -1.28
C ILE A 41 7.16 -13.91 0.04
N ALA A 42 7.15 -13.21 1.17
CA ALA A 42 7.08 -13.81 2.50
C ALA A 42 5.80 -14.63 2.69
N ALA A 43 4.65 -14.10 2.29
CA ALA A 43 3.37 -14.82 2.34
C ALA A 43 3.38 -16.08 1.46
N THR A 44 4.00 -16.02 0.28
CA THR A 44 4.12 -17.19 -0.62
C THR A 44 4.97 -18.29 0.02
N GLN A 45 6.10 -17.92 0.62
CA GLN A 45 6.98 -18.86 1.33
C GLN A 45 6.29 -19.48 2.54
N LEU A 46 5.60 -18.67 3.34
CA LEU A 46 4.83 -19.15 4.49
C LEU A 46 3.67 -20.06 4.06
N LEU A 47 2.98 -19.74 2.96
CA LEU A 47 1.92 -20.60 2.42
C LEU A 47 2.45 -21.97 2.01
N ALA A 48 3.60 -21.99 1.32
CA ALA A 48 4.26 -23.24 0.93
C ALA A 48 4.66 -24.07 2.16
N PHE A 49 5.16 -23.39 3.20
CA PHE A 49 5.53 -24.01 4.47
C PHE A 49 4.30 -24.58 5.21
N PHE A 50 3.22 -23.80 5.37
CA PHE A 50 2.02 -24.21 6.10
C PHE A 50 1.18 -25.26 5.38
N LYS A 51 1.35 -25.43 4.06
CA LYS A 51 0.69 -26.51 3.32
C LYS A 51 1.36 -27.87 3.52
N ASN A 52 2.58 -27.90 4.05
CA ASN A 52 3.28 -29.16 4.27
C ASN A 52 2.89 -29.75 5.64
N PRO A 53 2.13 -30.87 5.70
CA PRO A 53 1.71 -31.46 6.97
C PRO A 53 2.89 -31.95 7.81
N ASN A 54 4.04 -32.24 7.18
CA ASN A 54 5.23 -32.74 7.87
C ASN A 54 5.94 -31.67 8.71
N HIS A 55 5.57 -30.39 8.56
CA HIS A 55 6.17 -29.28 9.30
C HIS A 55 5.45 -28.98 10.62
N PHE A 56 4.35 -29.66 10.90
CA PHE A 56 3.60 -29.49 12.15
C PHE A 56 3.87 -30.68 13.06
N SER A 57 4.29 -30.39 14.29
CA SER A 57 4.46 -31.43 15.31
C SER A 57 3.08 -31.98 15.69
N THR A 58 2.90 -33.31 15.61
CA THR A 58 1.65 -34.01 15.94
C THR A 58 1.28 -33.88 17.43
N THR A 59 2.20 -33.38 18.25
CA THR A 59 2.21 -33.50 19.72
C THR A 59 1.60 -32.31 20.47
N GLN A 60 1.36 -31.17 19.81
CA GLN A 60 0.68 -30.01 20.41
C GLN A 60 -0.72 -29.81 19.82
N ASN A 61 -1.62 -29.20 20.60
CA ASN A 61 -3.04 -28.94 20.34
C ASN A 61 -3.34 -28.34 18.94
N ASN A 62 -3.23 -29.13 17.89
CA ASN A 62 -3.49 -28.71 16.52
C ASN A 62 -5.00 -28.70 16.32
N SER A 63 -5.64 -27.57 16.61
CA SER A 63 -7.01 -27.39 16.15
C SER A 63 -6.98 -27.29 14.62
N GLU A 64 -7.58 -28.26 13.94
CA GLU A 64 -7.68 -28.29 12.48
C GLU A 64 -8.27 -26.98 11.94
N GLY A 65 -9.18 -26.36 12.70
CA GLY A 65 -9.74 -25.04 12.41
C GLY A 65 -8.69 -23.92 12.38
N ALA A 66 -7.75 -23.89 13.33
CA ALA A 66 -6.70 -22.86 13.35
C ALA A 66 -5.71 -23.02 12.20
N LEU A 67 -5.37 -24.26 11.80
CA LEU A 67 -4.54 -24.51 10.61
C LEU A 67 -5.24 -24.07 9.32
N ARG A 68 -6.55 -24.34 9.18
CA ARG A 68 -7.34 -23.84 8.05
C ARG A 68 -7.41 -22.31 8.04
N ALA A 69 -7.63 -21.69 9.21
CA ALA A 69 -7.64 -20.24 9.34
C ALA A 69 -6.29 -19.62 8.96
N LEU A 70 -5.17 -20.24 9.39
CA LEU A 70 -3.82 -19.81 9.03
C LEU A 70 -3.61 -19.78 7.52
N ILE A 71 -4.04 -20.83 6.80
CA ILE A 71 -3.96 -20.89 5.33
C ILE A 71 -4.82 -19.80 4.67
N ILE A 72 -6.05 -19.58 5.17
CA ILE A 72 -6.96 -18.55 4.64
C ILE A 72 -6.34 -17.14 4.83
N ILE A 73 -5.80 -16.86 6.01
CA ILE A 73 -5.14 -15.58 6.31
C ILE A 73 -3.91 -15.40 5.41
N CYS A 74 -3.19 -16.48 5.11
CA CYS A 74 -2.05 -16.43 4.20
C CYS A 74 -2.45 -16.08 2.76
N TYR A 75 -3.56 -16.63 2.27
CA TYR A 75 -4.13 -16.21 0.99
C TYR A 75 -4.60 -14.76 1.01
N ALA A 76 -5.30 -14.33 2.06
CA ALA A 76 -5.75 -12.95 2.21
C ALA A 76 -4.56 -11.98 2.17
N SER A 77 -3.51 -12.27 2.96
CA SER A 77 -2.25 -11.53 2.97
C SER A 77 -1.64 -11.39 1.56
N LEU A 78 -1.57 -12.49 0.81
CA LEU A 78 -1.03 -12.50 -0.55
C LEU A 78 -1.84 -11.58 -1.48
N PHE A 79 -3.16 -11.72 -1.50
CA PHE A 79 -4.01 -10.91 -2.37
C PHE A 79 -4.00 -9.43 -2.00
N PHE A 80 -4.07 -9.09 -0.71
CA PHE A 80 -4.06 -7.70 -0.27
C PHE A 80 -2.72 -7.01 -0.53
N ASN A 81 -1.59 -7.67 -0.26
CA ASN A 81 -0.28 -7.11 -0.56
C ASN A 81 -0.03 -7.01 -2.08
N ALA A 82 -0.45 -7.99 -2.88
CA ALA A 82 -0.35 -7.90 -4.34
C ALA A 82 -1.20 -6.74 -4.88
N SER A 83 -2.43 -6.59 -4.36
CA SER A 83 -3.34 -5.48 -4.72
C SER A 83 -2.77 -4.12 -4.35
N ALA A 84 -2.12 -4.01 -3.19
CA ALA A 84 -1.43 -2.79 -2.76
C ALA A 84 -0.23 -2.46 -3.68
N ALA A 85 0.55 -3.46 -4.09
CA ALA A 85 1.67 -3.27 -5.02
C ALA A 85 1.18 -2.78 -6.40
N ILE A 86 0.14 -3.42 -6.95
CA ILE A 86 -0.48 -3.01 -8.22
C ILE A 86 -1.02 -1.58 -8.11
N SER A 87 -1.73 -1.25 -7.03
CA SER A 87 -2.27 0.10 -6.83
C SER A 87 -1.16 1.15 -6.73
N SER A 88 -0.06 0.84 -6.06
CA SER A 88 1.12 1.70 -5.96
C SER A 88 1.75 1.97 -7.33
N PHE A 89 1.86 0.94 -8.18
CA PHE A 89 2.33 1.11 -9.57
C PHE A 89 1.40 2.01 -10.38
N ILE A 90 0.08 1.83 -10.29
CA ILE A 90 -0.88 2.67 -11.00
C ILE A 90 -0.80 4.12 -10.50
N LEU A 91 -0.68 4.34 -9.18
CA LEU A 91 -0.50 5.68 -8.62
C LEU A 91 0.77 6.34 -9.14
N MET A 92 1.89 5.59 -9.18
CA MET A 92 3.17 6.07 -9.69
C MET A 92 3.10 6.45 -11.17
N ASP A 93 2.43 5.65 -11.99
CA ASP A 93 2.17 5.96 -13.41
C ASP A 93 1.34 7.23 -13.57
N LYS A 94 0.24 7.37 -12.80
CA LYS A 94 -0.59 8.58 -12.81
C LYS A 94 0.19 9.83 -12.40
N LEU A 95 1.13 9.70 -11.47
CA LEU A 95 2.03 10.78 -11.08
C LEU A 95 3.07 11.06 -12.18
N GLY A 96 3.61 10.03 -12.83
CA GLY A 96 4.56 10.17 -13.93
C GLY A 96 3.99 10.95 -15.11
N GLU A 97 2.71 10.75 -15.43
CA GLU A 97 2.01 11.48 -16.49
C GLU A 97 1.57 12.91 -16.10
N LEU A 98 1.72 13.31 -14.83
CA LEU A 98 1.20 14.58 -14.34
C LEU A 98 1.72 15.81 -15.10
N PRO A 99 3.03 15.95 -15.43
CA PRO A 99 3.52 17.10 -16.18
C PRO A 99 2.90 17.18 -17.57
N PHE A 100 2.78 16.05 -18.27
CA PHE A 100 2.18 15.99 -19.60
C PHE A 100 0.68 16.34 -19.58
N ARG A 101 -0.06 15.85 -18.58
CA ARG A 101 -1.48 16.17 -18.41
C ARG A 101 -1.70 17.63 -18.03
N ALA A 102 -0.81 18.20 -17.24
CA ALA A 102 -0.84 19.62 -16.89
C ALA A 102 -0.51 20.50 -18.11
N ALA A 103 0.50 20.12 -18.91
CA ALA A 103 0.87 20.79 -20.16
C ALA A 103 -0.25 20.77 -21.23
N SER A 104 -1.10 19.75 -21.19
CA SER A 104 -2.26 19.60 -22.09
C SER A 104 -3.49 20.40 -21.65
N LYS A 105 -3.47 21.05 -20.48
CA LYS A 105 -4.57 21.88 -19.99
C LYS A 105 -4.33 23.34 -20.36
N ARG A 106 -5.41 24.10 -20.55
CA ARG A 106 -5.30 25.55 -20.72
C ARG A 106 -4.67 26.17 -19.48
N GLN A 107 -3.55 26.88 -19.67
CA GLN A 107 -2.75 27.45 -18.59
C GLN A 107 -3.52 28.50 -17.76
N SER A 108 -4.53 29.15 -18.35
CA SER A 108 -5.44 30.05 -17.64
C SER A 108 -6.31 29.38 -16.57
N ILE A 109 -6.44 28.06 -16.58
CA ILE A 109 -7.23 27.28 -15.62
C ILE A 109 -6.35 26.75 -14.48
N LEU A 110 -5.04 26.63 -14.71
CA LEU A 110 -4.10 26.11 -13.72
C LEU A 110 -3.62 27.24 -12.82
N PRO A 111 -3.64 27.06 -11.49
CA PRO A 111 -3.06 28.04 -10.59
C PRO A 111 -1.57 28.16 -10.90
N SER A 112 -1.10 29.35 -11.24
CA SER A 112 0.31 29.59 -11.60
C SER A 112 1.08 30.27 -10.46
N GLY A 113 0.39 30.72 -9.40
CA GLY A 113 0.95 31.36 -8.22
C GLY A 113 -0.12 31.80 -7.22
N GLY A 114 0.32 32.36 -6.09
CA GLY A 114 -0.55 32.85 -5.01
C GLY A 114 -0.89 31.79 -3.96
N THR A 115 -1.89 32.08 -3.13
CA THR A 115 -2.31 31.21 -2.02
C THR A 115 -3.47 30.32 -2.46
N ILE A 116 -3.37 29.02 -2.19
CA ILE A 116 -4.46 28.08 -2.43
C ILE A 116 -4.95 27.57 -1.08
N THR A 117 -6.24 27.74 -0.81
CA THR A 117 -6.91 27.09 0.31
C THR A 117 -7.33 25.69 -0.10
N GLY A 118 -6.74 24.65 0.51
CA GLY A 118 -7.09 23.26 0.26
C GLY A 118 -5.97 22.29 0.63
N ASN A 119 -6.29 20.99 0.61
CA ASN A 119 -5.32 19.94 0.92
C ASN A 119 -4.37 19.70 -0.27
N SER A 120 -3.19 19.14 0.01
CA SER A 120 -2.19 18.79 -1.02
C SER A 120 -2.76 17.89 -2.13
N GLU A 121 -3.71 17.00 -1.80
CA GLU A 121 -4.41 16.17 -2.77
C GLU A 121 -5.27 16.96 -3.76
N ASP A 122 -5.96 18.01 -3.28
CA ASP A 122 -6.82 18.83 -4.13
C ASP A 122 -6.00 19.61 -5.14
N LEU A 123 -4.78 20.00 -4.74
CA LEU A 123 -3.81 20.57 -5.66
C LEU A 123 -3.47 19.58 -6.77
N LEU A 124 -3.05 18.36 -6.44
CA LEU A 124 -2.71 17.33 -7.44
C LEU A 124 -3.88 17.04 -8.40
N LYS A 125 -5.12 16.95 -7.88
CA LYS A 125 -6.33 16.76 -8.69
C LYS A 125 -6.52 17.88 -9.72
N ARG A 126 -6.27 19.13 -9.35
CA ARG A 126 -6.34 20.29 -10.26
C ARG A 126 -5.30 20.18 -11.39
N TYR A 127 -4.09 19.69 -11.12
CA TYR A 127 -3.06 19.49 -12.16
C TYR A 127 -3.30 18.25 -13.04
N GLY A 128 -4.14 17.30 -12.62
CA GLY A 128 -4.66 16.27 -13.52
C GLY A 128 -4.36 14.81 -13.18
N VAL A 129 -4.08 14.49 -11.91
CA VAL A 129 -3.97 13.07 -11.49
C VAL A 129 -5.27 12.28 -11.73
N GLY A 130 -6.43 12.96 -11.73
CA GLY A 130 -7.73 12.40 -12.11
C GLY A 130 -8.73 12.29 -10.95
N LYS A 131 -10.01 12.07 -11.27
CA LYS A 131 -11.10 11.98 -10.27
C LYS A 131 -11.02 10.71 -9.41
N LEU A 132 -10.48 9.62 -9.96
CA LEU A 132 -10.33 8.35 -9.27
C LEU A 132 -9.09 8.29 -8.35
N TRP A 133 -8.31 9.37 -8.28
CA TRP A 133 -7.10 9.44 -7.44
C TRP A 133 -7.37 9.07 -5.99
N THR A 134 -8.34 9.72 -5.35
CA THR A 134 -8.65 9.46 -3.93
C THR A 134 -9.14 8.04 -3.70
N VAL A 135 -9.93 7.48 -4.62
CA VAL A 135 -10.38 6.08 -4.53
C VAL A 135 -9.20 5.12 -4.61
N LEU A 136 -8.26 5.38 -5.52
CA LEU A 136 -7.08 4.56 -5.70
C LEU A 136 -6.11 4.65 -4.51
N VAL A 137 -5.91 5.86 -3.95
CA VAL A 137 -5.14 6.05 -2.71
C VAL A 137 -5.78 5.30 -1.55
N TRP A 138 -7.11 5.38 -1.40
CA TRP A 138 -7.83 4.65 -0.36
C TRP A 138 -7.70 3.14 -0.51
N HIS A 139 -7.91 2.62 -1.72
CA HIS A 139 -7.77 1.19 -2.01
C HIS A 139 -6.34 0.70 -1.74
N TRP A 140 -5.34 1.46 -2.17
CA TRP A 140 -3.93 1.18 -1.88
C TRP A 140 -3.68 1.11 -0.37
N PHE A 141 -4.06 2.14 0.36
CA PHE A 141 -3.81 2.26 1.80
C PHE A 141 -4.52 1.14 2.59
N VAL A 142 -5.79 0.87 2.32
CA VAL A 142 -6.55 -0.19 2.99
C VAL A 142 -5.98 -1.56 2.68
N SER A 143 -5.67 -1.85 1.41
CA SER A 143 -5.07 -3.13 1.02
C SER A 143 -3.71 -3.33 1.69
N TYR A 144 -2.88 -2.27 1.76
CA TYR A 144 -1.59 -2.30 2.43
C TYR A 144 -1.73 -2.60 3.93
N MET A 145 -2.66 -1.93 4.61
CA MET A 145 -2.90 -2.11 6.05
C MET A 145 -3.42 -3.52 6.36
N ILE A 146 -4.44 -3.99 5.64
CA ILE A 146 -5.00 -5.33 5.85
C ILE A 146 -3.94 -6.40 5.52
N GLY A 147 -3.17 -6.22 4.45
CA GLY A 147 -2.09 -7.12 4.07
C GLY A 147 -0.99 -7.21 5.15
N THR A 148 -0.59 -6.08 5.71
CA THR A 148 0.40 -6.02 6.79
C THR A 148 -0.10 -6.72 8.06
N ILE A 149 -1.33 -6.41 8.50
CA ILE A 149 -1.95 -7.04 9.67
C ILE A 149 -2.07 -8.56 9.46
N SER A 150 -2.43 -8.98 8.25
CA SER A 150 -2.59 -10.40 7.90
C SER A 150 -1.25 -11.16 7.99
N ILE A 151 -0.13 -10.57 7.53
CA ILE A 151 1.21 -11.17 7.71
C ILE A 151 1.61 -11.32 9.16
N ILE A 152 1.34 -10.32 9.99
CA ILE A 152 1.70 -10.41 11.40
C ILE A 152 0.82 -11.45 12.09
N THR A 153 -0.48 -11.47 11.76
CA THR A 153 -1.44 -12.42 12.32
C THR A 153 -1.09 -13.86 11.97
N GLN A 154 -0.71 -14.19 10.73
CA GLN A 154 -0.29 -15.56 10.39
C GLN A 154 0.97 -16.00 11.14
N VAL A 155 1.94 -15.10 11.34
CA VAL A 155 3.17 -15.41 12.10
C VAL A 155 2.82 -15.67 13.56
N LEU A 156 1.98 -14.82 14.16
CA LEU A 156 1.52 -15.02 15.53
C LEU A 156 0.72 -16.32 15.68
N LEU A 157 -0.22 -16.60 14.78
CA LEU A 157 -0.98 -17.84 14.82
C LEU A 157 -0.06 -19.07 14.72
N TYR A 158 0.96 -19.03 13.86
CA TYR A 158 1.94 -20.11 13.78
C TYR A 158 2.69 -20.32 15.11
N VAL A 159 3.20 -19.23 15.70
CA VAL A 159 3.90 -19.27 17.00
C VAL A 159 2.98 -19.84 18.09
N TRP A 160 1.73 -19.42 18.13
CA TRP A 160 0.76 -19.93 19.10
C TRP A 160 0.40 -21.41 18.90
N LEU A 161 0.54 -21.94 17.68
CA LEU A 161 0.24 -23.33 17.36
C LEU A 161 1.41 -24.30 17.59
N GLN A 162 2.65 -23.85 17.42
CA GLN A 162 3.83 -24.74 17.36
C GLN A 162 4.94 -24.40 18.34
N GLU A 163 5.04 -23.15 18.80
CA GLU A 163 6.16 -22.73 19.62
C GLU A 163 5.90 -22.89 21.12
N SER A 164 6.98 -22.88 21.90
CA SER A 164 6.92 -22.92 23.36
C SER A 164 6.17 -21.71 23.94
N LYS A 165 5.61 -21.86 25.15
CA LYS A 165 4.89 -20.75 25.83
C LYS A 165 5.76 -19.51 26.02
N GLU A 166 7.06 -19.69 26.22
CA GLU A 166 8.02 -18.60 26.36
C GLU A 166 8.11 -17.79 25.06
N ALA A 167 8.27 -18.48 23.92
CA ALA A 167 8.29 -17.86 22.60
C ALA A 167 6.95 -17.16 22.27
N GLN A 168 5.82 -17.76 22.64
CA GLN A 168 4.50 -17.15 22.45
C GLN A 168 4.38 -15.79 23.13
N ILE A 169 4.81 -15.67 24.39
CA ILE A 169 4.77 -14.42 25.14
C ILE A 169 5.69 -13.38 24.51
N VAL A 170 6.95 -13.75 24.28
CA VAL A 170 7.98 -12.82 23.76
C VAL A 170 7.59 -12.30 22.38
N LEU A 171 7.21 -13.19 21.45
CA LEU A 171 6.86 -12.80 20.08
C LEU A 171 5.54 -12.02 20.02
N SER A 172 4.59 -12.28 20.92
CA SER A 172 3.36 -11.47 21.02
C SER A 172 3.66 -10.05 21.50
N CYS A 173 4.57 -9.87 22.46
CA CYS A 173 5.01 -8.54 22.91
C CYS A 173 5.74 -7.78 21.79
N ILE A 174 6.64 -8.45 21.05
CA ILE A 174 7.37 -7.85 19.92
C ILE A 174 6.39 -7.45 18.80
N ALA A 175 5.42 -8.30 18.49
CA ALA A 175 4.39 -7.98 17.51
C ALA A 175 3.58 -6.75 17.95
N GLY A 176 3.13 -6.71 19.22
CA GLY A 176 2.43 -5.55 19.78
C GLY A 176 3.24 -4.26 19.69
N PHE A 177 4.54 -4.30 20.04
CA PHE A 177 5.45 -3.18 19.89
C PHE A 177 5.59 -2.72 18.43
N SER A 178 5.60 -3.67 17.49
CA SER A 178 5.70 -3.37 16.04
C SER A 178 4.48 -2.61 15.49
N PHE A 179 3.34 -2.64 16.18
CA PHE A 179 2.15 -1.85 15.81
C PHE A 179 2.15 -0.42 16.37
N LEU A 180 3.10 -0.04 17.24
CA LEU A 180 3.14 1.31 17.81
C LEU A 180 3.16 2.43 16.76
N PRO A 181 3.95 2.35 15.65
CA PRO A 181 3.92 3.38 14.62
C PRO A 181 2.55 3.53 13.95
N LEU A 182 1.78 2.44 13.85
CA LEU A 182 0.42 2.48 13.31
C LEU A 182 -0.55 3.15 14.28
N ALA A 183 -0.36 3.01 15.59
CA ALA A 183 -1.16 3.72 16.58
C ALA A 183 -0.95 5.25 16.49
N VAL A 184 0.27 5.71 16.21
CA VAL A 184 0.58 7.13 16.01
C VAL A 184 -0.17 7.71 14.81
N LEU A 185 -0.43 6.91 13.77
CA LEU A 185 -1.21 7.35 12.60
C LEU A 185 -2.67 7.68 12.94
N PHE A 186 -3.20 7.16 14.05
CA PHE A 186 -4.56 7.43 14.51
C PHE A 186 -4.62 8.51 15.60
N THR A 187 -3.48 9.00 16.10
CA THR A 187 -3.44 10.11 17.05
C THR A 187 -3.32 11.45 16.31
N PRO A 188 -4.19 12.43 16.60
CA PRO A 188 -4.23 13.73 15.91
C PRO A 188 -2.99 14.60 16.17
#